data_AF-A0A1B6GKA5-F1
#
_entry.id   AF-A0A1B6GKA5-F1
#
_cell.length_a   1.000
_cell.length_b   1.000
_cell.length_c   1.000
_cell.angle_alpha   90.00
_cell.angle_beta   90.00
_cell.angle_gamma   90.00
#
_symmetry.space_group_name_H-M   'P 1'
#
loop_
_entity.id
_entity.type
_entity.pdbx_description
1 polymer ?
#
loop_
_entity_poly.entity_id
_entity_poly.type
_entity_poly.pdbx_seq_one_letter_code
_entity_poly.pdbx_strand_id
1 'polypeptide(L)'
;IKLGKTPITEIDLIQLEQFSEFISLFSSVMFKLLVCIYFQYILLFSLSKSNDETMKIIGDDDSFENDEHKPTIFELVELGNNITRSLNNPTAIPGHQFVRDLFVYWEDISWLRTFVRMNRRDGRIVYNAIKKQGGPPFLNVEFEDSILLNAYSHWTKRDIREIRETIHDIDVIWSHMELYLKNEDEHMAPTFYSKKKE
;
A
#
# COMPACT_ATOMS: atom_id res chain seq x y z
N ILE A 1 25.79 51.65 0.37
CA ILE A 1 26.27 50.27 0.63
C ILE A 1 26.70 49.69 -0.72
N LYS A 2 28.01 49.59 -0.99
CA LYS A 2 28.53 48.96 -2.22
C LYS A 2 28.51 47.44 -2.00
N LEU A 3 27.61 46.74 -2.70
CA LEU A 3 27.62 45.28 -2.75
C LEU A 3 28.82 44.83 -3.58
N GLY A 4 29.85 44.30 -2.91
CA GLY A 4 30.97 43.64 -3.55
C GLY A 4 30.48 42.34 -4.20
N LYS A 5 30.61 42.23 -5.52
CA LYS A 5 30.44 40.97 -6.23
C LYS A 5 31.72 40.16 -6.03
N THR A 6 31.66 39.09 -5.25
CA THR A 6 32.72 38.09 -5.18
C THR A 6 32.84 37.41 -6.55
N PRO A 7 34.06 37.26 -7.09
CA PRO A 7 34.25 36.55 -8.35
C PRO A 7 33.98 35.06 -8.14
N ILE A 8 33.11 34.50 -8.98
CA ILE A 8 32.87 33.05 -9.08
C ILE A 8 34.18 32.41 -9.52
N THR A 9 34.65 31.41 -8.78
CA THR A 9 35.92 30.74 -9.08
C THR A 9 35.70 29.65 -10.12
N GLU A 10 36.74 29.32 -10.88
CA GLU A 10 36.70 28.27 -11.92
C GLU A 10 36.27 26.90 -11.36
N ILE A 11 36.52 26.66 -10.07
CA ILE A 11 36.10 25.46 -9.33
C ILE A 11 34.57 25.39 -9.17
N ASP A 12 33.91 26.53 -8.98
CA ASP A 12 32.45 26.60 -8.81
C ASP A 12 31.70 26.25 -10.12
N LEU A 13 32.30 26.60 -11.27
CA LEU A 13 31.77 26.28 -12.59
C LEU A 13 31.85 24.79 -12.91
N ILE A 14 32.95 24.14 -12.55
CA ILE A 14 33.15 22.70 -12.75
C ILE A 14 32.16 21.88 -11.90
N GLN A 15 31.90 22.30 -10.66
CA GLN A 15 30.90 21.63 -9.80
C GLN A 15 29.47 21.78 -10.34
N LEU A 16 29.14 22.93 -10.92
CA LEU A 16 27.83 23.16 -11.54
C LEU A 16 27.63 22.32 -12.80
N GLU A 17 28.65 22.15 -13.64
CA GLU A 17 28.57 21.27 -14.81
C GLU A 17 28.34 19.81 -14.42
N GLN A 18 29.12 19.29 -13.46
CA GLN A 18 28.98 17.92 -12.96
C GLN A 18 27.60 17.66 -12.35
N PHE A 19 27.05 18.65 -11.63
CA PHE A 19 25.71 18.55 -11.05
C PHE A 19 24.61 18.52 -12.14
N SER A 20 24.79 19.28 -13.22
CA SER A 20 23.84 19.29 -14.35
C SER A 20 23.84 17.94 -15.10
N GLU A 21 25.02 17.34 -15.30
CA GLU A 21 25.16 16.02 -15.93
C GLU A 21 24.52 14.93 -15.07
N PHE A 22 24.70 15.00 -13.74
CA PHE A 22 24.07 14.07 -12.80
C PHE A 22 22.54 14.16 -12.83
N ILE A 23 21.96 15.37 -12.85
CA ILE A 23 20.50 15.56 -12.96
C ILE A 23 19.98 15.01 -14.29
N SER A 24 20.69 15.25 -15.39
CA SER A 24 20.32 14.75 -16.71
C SER A 24 20.32 13.22 -16.76
N LEU A 25 21.36 12.59 -16.22
CA LEU A 25 21.48 11.14 -16.15
C LEU A 25 20.39 10.53 -15.25
N PHE A 26 20.16 11.12 -14.07
CA PHE A 26 19.13 10.67 -13.14
C PHE A 26 17.72 10.79 -13.73
N SER A 27 17.43 11.91 -14.39
CA SER A 27 16.17 12.13 -15.11
C SER A 27 15.96 11.09 -16.23
N SER A 28 17.01 10.78 -17.00
CA SER A 28 16.95 9.77 -18.07
C SER A 28 16.68 8.37 -17.54
N VAL A 29 17.32 7.97 -16.44
CA VAL A 29 17.15 6.63 -15.83
C VAL A 29 15.76 6.50 -15.21
N MET A 30 15.30 7.52 -14.48
CA MET A 30 13.96 7.53 -13.88
C MET A 30 12.86 7.53 -14.94
N PHE A 31 13.03 8.27 -16.04
CA PHE A 31 12.10 8.26 -17.16
C PHE A 31 12.02 6.88 -17.83
N LYS A 32 13.16 6.20 -18.04
CA LYS A 32 13.18 4.83 -18.59
C LYS A 32 12.47 3.83 -17.67
N LEU A 33 12.67 3.93 -16.35
CA LEU A 33 11.96 3.11 -15.37
C LEU A 33 10.44 3.32 -15.40
N LEU A 34 9.99 4.57 -15.44
CA LEU A 34 8.56 4.90 -15.55
C LEU A 34 7.94 4.37 -16.85
N VAL A 35 8.64 4.51 -17.97
CA VAL A 35 8.20 3.96 -19.27
C VAL A 35 8.13 2.42 -19.22
N CYS A 36 9.10 1.76 -18.59
CA CYS A 36 9.08 0.30 -18.43
C CYS A 36 7.89 -0.17 -17.57
N ILE A 37 7.61 0.50 -16.44
CA ILE A 37 6.47 0.16 -15.58
C ILE A 37 5.15 0.39 -16.33
N TYR A 38 5.03 1.51 -17.03
CA TYR A 38 3.83 1.82 -17.81
C TYR A 38 3.61 0.83 -18.96
N PHE A 39 4.68 0.41 -19.64
CA PHE A 39 4.61 -0.61 -20.67
C PHE A 39 4.22 -1.99 -20.11
N GLN A 40 4.77 -2.38 -18.96
CA GLN A 40 4.37 -3.60 -18.25
C GLN A 40 2.89 -3.57 -17.87
N TYR A 41 2.40 -2.44 -17.38
CA TYR A 41 0.98 -2.25 -17.04
C TYR A 41 0.07 -2.36 -18.28
N ILE A 42 0.44 -1.73 -19.39
CA ILE A 42 -0.30 -1.84 -20.67
C ILE A 42 -0.29 -3.29 -21.19
N LEU A 43 0.84 -3.99 -21.07
CA LEU A 43 0.97 -5.36 -21.52
C LEU A 43 0.09 -6.31 -20.68
N LEU A 44 0.08 -6.14 -19.35
CA LEU A 44 -0.83 -6.85 -18.46
C LEU A 44 -2.30 -6.55 -18.77
N PHE A 45 -2.64 -5.27 -18.97
CA PHE A 45 -4.00 -4.84 -19.34
C PHE A 45 -4.45 -5.39 -20.70
N SER A 46 -3.54 -5.46 -21.68
CA SER A 46 -3.84 -5.99 -23.02
C SER A 46 -4.00 -7.52 -23.00
N LEU A 47 -3.19 -8.22 -22.20
CA LEU A 47 -3.33 -9.67 -21.99
C LEU A 47 -4.60 -10.02 -21.20
N SER A 48 -5.07 -9.11 -20.33
CA SER A 48 -6.33 -9.26 -19.60
C SER A 48 -7.58 -9.18 -20.50
N LYS A 49 -7.48 -8.64 -21.71
CA LYS A 49 -8.64 -8.28 -22.53
C LYS A 49 -9.06 -9.34 -23.56
N SER A 50 -8.39 -10.49 -23.60
CA SER A 50 -8.65 -11.55 -24.56
C SER A 50 -9.16 -12.82 -23.86
N ASN A 51 -10.45 -12.85 -23.49
CA ASN A 51 -11.24 -14.10 -23.40
C ASN A 51 -12.72 -13.86 -23.04
N ASP A 52 -13.40 -12.88 -23.66
CA ASP A 52 -14.83 -12.70 -23.44
C ASP A 52 -15.61 -12.64 -24.76
N GLU A 53 -15.82 -13.82 -25.35
CA GLU A 53 -16.91 -14.07 -26.28
C GLU A 53 -17.65 -15.36 -25.86
N THR A 54 -18.49 -15.25 -24.84
CA THR A 54 -19.76 -16.01 -24.76
C THR A 54 -20.72 -15.30 -23.81
N MET A 55 -21.30 -14.20 -24.29
CA MET A 55 -22.49 -13.63 -23.69
C MET A 55 -23.67 -14.59 -23.94
N LYS A 56 -24.18 -15.26 -22.90
CA LYS A 56 -25.49 -15.90 -22.95
C LYS A 56 -26.26 -15.81 -21.62
N ILE A 57 -27.10 -14.78 -21.57
CA ILE A 57 -28.50 -14.80 -21.10
C ILE A 57 -28.76 -15.18 -19.63
N ILE A 58 -29.06 -14.14 -18.84
CA ILE A 58 -30.13 -14.01 -17.82
C ILE A 58 -30.16 -15.09 -16.72
N GLY A 59 -29.64 -14.71 -15.55
CA GLY A 59 -29.99 -15.27 -14.26
C GLY A 59 -29.40 -14.37 -13.16
N ASP A 60 -30.23 -13.93 -12.23
CA ASP A 60 -29.83 -13.25 -10.99
C ASP A 60 -28.89 -14.15 -10.19
N ASP A 61 -27.60 -14.10 -10.47
CA ASP A 61 -26.59 -14.86 -9.73
C ASP A 61 -25.50 -13.90 -9.25
N ASP A 62 -25.42 -13.75 -7.93
CA ASP A 62 -24.40 -13.02 -7.16
C ASP A 62 -23.02 -13.70 -7.32
N SER A 63 -22.59 -13.96 -8.55
CA SER A 63 -21.29 -14.50 -8.88
C SER A 63 -20.24 -13.39 -8.74
N PHE A 64 -19.86 -13.16 -7.49
CA PHE A 64 -18.50 -12.76 -7.12
C PHE A 64 -17.51 -13.87 -7.56
N GLU A 65 -17.50 -14.24 -8.84
CA GLU A 65 -16.50 -15.11 -9.45
C GLU A 65 -15.39 -14.22 -10.04
N ASN A 66 -14.71 -13.52 -9.14
CA ASN A 66 -13.28 -13.34 -9.30
C ASN A 66 -12.72 -13.87 -7.98
N ASP A 67 -12.25 -15.12 -7.98
CA ASP A 67 -11.45 -15.70 -6.88
C ASP A 67 -10.07 -14.99 -6.84
N GLU A 68 -10.14 -13.67 -6.71
CA GLU A 68 -9.07 -12.73 -6.51
C GLU A 68 -8.50 -13.05 -5.12
N HIS A 69 -7.19 -13.32 -5.09
CA HIS A 69 -6.41 -13.87 -3.99
C HIS A 69 -7.04 -13.74 -2.59
N LYS A 70 -7.36 -14.89 -1.99
CA LYS A 70 -7.86 -14.97 -0.62
C LYS A 70 -6.68 -15.12 0.35
N PRO A 71 -6.40 -14.13 1.21
CA PRO A 71 -5.30 -14.23 2.16
C PRO A 71 -5.56 -15.34 3.17
N THR A 72 -4.55 -16.17 3.38
CA THR A 72 -4.52 -17.13 4.47
C THR A 72 -4.07 -16.46 5.77
N ILE A 73 -4.36 -17.12 6.90
CA ILE A 73 -3.87 -16.68 8.21
C ILE A 73 -2.34 -16.60 8.20
N PHE A 74 -1.69 -17.58 7.58
CA PHE A 74 -0.23 -17.68 7.54
C PHE A 74 0.39 -16.51 6.77
N GLU A 75 -0.13 -16.19 5.58
CA GLU A 75 0.37 -15.08 4.75
C GLU A 75 0.25 -13.74 5.48
N LEU A 76 -0.92 -13.42 6.05
CA LEU A 76 -1.10 -12.18 6.80
C LEU A 76 -0.17 -12.11 8.03
N VAL A 77 0.01 -13.21 8.78
CA VAL A 77 0.91 -13.21 9.94
C VAL A 77 2.37 -13.05 9.51
N GLU A 78 2.79 -13.75 8.45
CA GLU A 78 4.15 -13.65 7.92
C GLU A 78 4.44 -12.24 7.40
N LEU A 79 3.56 -11.67 6.57
CA LEU A 79 3.68 -10.30 6.08
C LEU A 79 3.75 -9.30 7.23
N GLY A 80 2.89 -9.45 8.24
CA GLY A 80 2.91 -8.60 9.43
C GLY A 80 4.26 -8.66 10.17
N ASN A 81 4.84 -9.84 10.30
CA ASN A 81 6.15 -10.03 10.91
C ASN A 81 7.29 -9.45 10.04
N ASN A 82 7.18 -9.50 8.72
CA ASN A 82 8.15 -8.90 7.80
C ASN A 82 8.16 -7.37 7.90
N ILE A 83 6.97 -6.77 7.95
CA ILE A 83 6.77 -5.33 8.18
C ILE A 83 7.37 -4.96 9.55
N THR A 84 7.03 -5.71 10.59
CA THR A 84 7.57 -5.51 11.95
C THR A 84 9.10 -5.53 11.97
N ARG A 85 9.72 -6.48 11.27
CA ARG A 85 11.19 -6.56 11.14
C ARG A 85 11.76 -5.36 10.39
N SER A 86 11.08 -4.89 9.35
CA SER A 86 11.51 -3.72 8.57
C SER A 86 11.45 -2.43 9.40
N LEU A 87 10.43 -2.27 10.25
CA LEU A 87 10.30 -1.12 11.13
C LEU A 87 11.34 -1.14 12.27
N ASN A 88 11.56 -2.30 12.89
CA ASN A 88 12.53 -2.44 14.00
C ASN A 88 13.99 -2.45 13.54
N ASN A 89 14.26 -2.99 12.35
CA ASN A 89 15.60 -3.08 11.77
C ASN A 89 15.56 -2.83 10.26
N PRO A 90 15.47 -1.56 9.84
CA PRO A 90 15.31 -1.21 8.43
C PRO A 90 16.52 -1.53 7.55
N THR A 91 17.67 -1.89 8.14
CA THR A 91 18.84 -2.34 7.37
C THR A 91 18.75 -3.81 6.94
N ALA A 92 17.87 -4.61 7.54
CA ALA A 92 17.76 -6.04 7.28
C ALA A 92 17.01 -6.38 5.99
N ILE A 93 16.15 -5.48 5.51
CA ILE A 93 15.25 -5.70 4.37
C ILE A 93 15.33 -4.48 3.44
N PRO A 94 15.49 -4.67 2.11
CA PRO A 94 15.48 -3.57 1.16
C PRO A 94 14.19 -2.74 1.25
N GLY A 95 14.28 -1.41 1.16
CA GLY A 95 13.10 -0.53 1.32
C GLY A 95 11.95 -0.85 0.35
N HIS A 96 12.24 -1.24 -0.90
CA HIS A 96 11.21 -1.64 -1.86
C HIS A 96 10.45 -2.92 -1.43
N GLN A 97 11.13 -3.83 -0.74
CA GLN A 97 10.54 -5.05 -0.22
C GLN A 97 9.60 -4.72 0.95
N PHE A 98 10.02 -3.82 1.85
CA PHE A 98 9.16 -3.31 2.92
C PHE A 98 7.90 -2.63 2.38
N VAL A 99 8.03 -1.72 1.40
CA VAL A 99 6.88 -1.03 0.78
C VAL A 99 5.91 -2.04 0.14
N ARG A 100 6.45 -3.04 -0.57
CA ARG A 100 5.62 -4.09 -1.18
C ARG A 100 4.85 -4.88 -0.13
N ASP A 101 5.52 -5.31 0.93
CA ASP A 101 4.87 -6.11 1.99
C ASP A 101 3.78 -5.30 2.69
N LEU A 102 4.01 -4.00 2.93
CA LEU A 102 2.99 -3.11 3.50
C LEU A 102 1.79 -2.93 2.58
N PHE A 103 2.02 -2.77 1.27
CA PHE A 103 0.95 -2.63 0.28
C PHE A 103 0.11 -3.90 0.17
N VAL A 104 0.74 -5.08 0.04
CA VAL A 104 0.04 -6.38 0.00
C VAL A 104 -0.78 -6.57 1.28
N TYR A 105 -0.21 -6.24 2.45
CA TYR A 105 -0.96 -6.31 3.70
C TYR A 105 -2.21 -5.41 3.70
N TRP A 106 -2.09 -4.19 3.18
CA TRP A 106 -3.21 -3.25 3.06
C TRP A 106 -4.32 -3.77 2.13
N GLU A 107 -3.97 -4.44 1.03
CA GLU A 107 -4.93 -5.08 0.14
C GLU A 107 -5.62 -6.27 0.84
N ASP A 108 -4.85 -7.16 1.44
CA ASP A 108 -5.35 -8.35 2.12
C ASP A 108 -6.26 -8.00 3.31
N ILE A 109 -5.91 -6.97 4.09
CA ILE A 109 -6.75 -6.52 5.21
C ILE A 109 -8.03 -5.83 4.71
N SER A 110 -7.97 -5.13 3.58
CA SER A 110 -9.14 -4.53 2.93
C SER A 110 -10.11 -5.59 2.40
N TRP A 111 -9.57 -6.68 1.84
CA TRP A 111 -10.33 -7.85 1.43
C TRP A 111 -10.96 -8.54 2.65
N LEU A 112 -10.17 -8.76 3.71
CA LEU A 112 -10.64 -9.38 4.95
C LEU A 112 -11.80 -8.59 5.57
N ARG A 113 -11.70 -7.26 5.57
CA ARG A 113 -12.77 -6.36 6.01
C ARG A 113 -14.08 -6.63 5.28
N THR A 114 -14.04 -6.79 3.95
CA THR A 114 -15.24 -7.09 3.16
C THR A 114 -15.87 -8.41 3.59
N PHE A 115 -15.05 -9.43 3.83
CA PHE A 115 -15.53 -10.76 4.21
C PHE A 115 -16.10 -10.80 5.63
N VAL A 116 -15.45 -10.10 6.56
CA VAL A 116 -15.96 -9.92 7.92
C VAL A 116 -17.29 -9.16 7.89
N ARG A 117 -17.37 -8.07 7.12
CA ARG A 117 -18.59 -7.27 6.96
C ARG A 117 -19.76 -8.06 6.37
N MET A 118 -19.49 -8.93 5.40
CA MET A 118 -20.49 -9.82 4.78
C MET A 118 -20.84 -11.04 5.66
N ASN A 119 -20.33 -11.10 6.90
CA ASN A 119 -20.46 -12.23 7.80
C ASN A 119 -20.09 -13.57 7.13
N ARG A 120 -19.04 -13.59 6.30
CA ARG A 120 -18.55 -14.83 5.69
C ARG A 120 -17.71 -15.63 6.70
N ARG A 121 -17.94 -16.94 6.74
CA ARG A 121 -17.29 -17.86 7.71
C ARG A 121 -15.77 -17.82 7.63
N ASP A 122 -15.23 -17.81 6.41
CA ASP A 122 -13.80 -17.76 6.15
C ASP A 122 -13.17 -16.45 6.64
N GLY A 123 -13.77 -15.30 6.35
CA GLY A 123 -13.31 -14.01 6.88
C GLY A 123 -13.29 -13.98 8.41
N ARG A 124 -14.35 -14.47 9.06
CA ARG A 124 -14.39 -14.57 10.53
C ARG A 124 -13.31 -15.47 11.09
N ILE A 125 -13.00 -16.60 10.44
CA ILE A 125 -11.94 -17.51 10.88
C ILE A 125 -10.59 -16.80 10.85
N VAL A 126 -10.27 -16.13 9.74
CA VAL A 126 -8.99 -15.41 9.58
C VAL A 126 -8.88 -14.27 10.59
N TYR A 127 -9.90 -13.41 10.65
CA TYR A 127 -9.93 -12.28 11.59
C TYR A 127 -9.77 -12.73 13.04
N ASN A 128 -10.53 -13.74 13.49
CA ASN A 128 -10.44 -14.22 14.87
C ASN A 128 -9.09 -14.87 15.17
N ALA A 129 -8.45 -15.52 14.20
CA ALA A 129 -7.12 -16.09 14.37
C ALA A 129 -6.05 -15.00 14.53
N ILE A 130 -6.11 -13.93 13.75
CA ILE A 130 -5.20 -12.78 13.87
C ILE A 130 -5.48 -12.02 15.17
N LYS A 131 -6.75 -11.82 15.53
CA LYS A 131 -7.15 -11.16 16.77
C LYS A 131 -6.64 -11.89 18.02
N LYS A 132 -6.70 -13.23 18.03
CA LYS A 132 -6.13 -14.05 19.12
C LYS A 132 -4.62 -13.87 19.29
N GLN A 133 -3.91 -13.46 18.25
CA GLN A 133 -2.48 -13.16 18.28
C GLN A 133 -2.18 -11.70 18.67
N GLY A 134 -3.19 -10.90 19.00
CA GLY A 134 -3.04 -9.49 19.35
C GLY A 134 -3.24 -8.51 18.19
N GLY A 135 -3.67 -9.00 17.01
CA GLY A 135 -3.86 -8.18 15.82
C GLY A 135 -2.63 -8.13 14.91
N PRO A 136 -2.62 -7.22 13.92
CA PRO A 136 -1.46 -6.97 13.07
C PRO A 136 -0.24 -6.57 13.94
N PRO A 137 0.88 -7.32 13.90
CA PRO A 137 1.96 -7.15 14.87
C PRO A 137 2.69 -5.81 14.75
N PHE A 138 2.72 -5.21 13.57
CA PHE A 138 3.40 -3.93 13.33
C PHE A 138 2.63 -2.71 13.84
N LEU A 139 1.34 -2.82 14.16
CA LEU A 139 0.56 -1.69 14.68
C LEU A 139 0.99 -1.27 16.10
N ASN A 140 1.65 -2.16 16.83
CA ASN A 140 2.17 -1.88 18.17
C ASN A 140 3.65 -1.46 18.16
N VAL A 141 4.23 -1.23 16.97
CA VAL A 141 5.65 -0.88 16.83
C VAL A 141 5.80 0.63 16.79
N GLU A 142 6.52 1.17 17.76
CA GLU A 142 7.01 2.55 17.70
C GLU A 142 8.29 2.60 16.87
N PHE A 143 8.34 3.54 15.91
CA PHE A 143 9.52 3.76 15.08
C PHE A 143 9.73 5.25 14.81
N GLU A 144 10.99 5.65 14.68
CA GLU A 144 11.38 7.02 14.38
C GLU A 144 11.64 7.23 12.88
N ASP A 145 11.11 8.33 12.34
CA ASP A 145 11.27 8.69 10.92
C ASP A 145 12.75 8.83 10.52
N SER A 146 13.56 9.36 11.42
CA SER A 146 15.01 9.54 11.25
C SER A 146 15.72 8.22 10.97
N ILE A 147 15.34 7.14 11.66
CA ILE A 147 15.96 5.82 11.51
C ILE A 147 15.66 5.25 10.12
N LEU A 148 14.41 5.36 9.67
CA LEU A 148 14.01 4.91 8.33
C LEU A 148 14.69 5.72 7.22
N LEU A 149 14.76 7.05 7.35
CA LEU A 149 15.43 7.92 6.39
C LEU A 149 16.94 7.63 6.29
N ASN A 150 17.58 7.32 7.42
CA ASN A 150 19.00 6.98 7.45
C ASN A 150 19.27 5.59 6.85
N ALA A 151 18.39 4.62 7.10
CA ALA A 151 18.54 3.26 6.59
C ALA A 151 18.21 3.16 5.09
N TYR A 152 17.24 3.94 4.63
CA TYR A 152 16.81 3.98 3.23
C TYR A 152 17.22 5.32 2.60
N SER A 153 18.48 5.42 2.18
CA SER A 153 19.11 6.67 1.72
C SER A 153 18.42 7.39 0.56
N HIS A 154 17.55 6.71 -0.18
CA HIS A 154 16.77 7.28 -1.30
C HIS A 154 15.37 7.74 -0.89
N TRP A 155 14.95 7.46 0.34
CA TRP A 155 13.66 7.88 0.85
C TRP A 155 13.68 9.33 1.29
N THR A 156 12.53 9.96 1.12
CA THR A 156 12.24 11.32 1.49
C THR A 156 11.25 11.34 2.64
N LYS A 157 11.08 12.52 3.25
CA LYS A 157 10.02 12.73 4.25
C LYS A 157 8.62 12.43 3.70
N ARG A 158 8.42 12.55 2.38
CA ARG A 158 7.15 12.20 1.73
C ARG A 158 6.91 10.68 1.80
N ASP A 159 7.92 9.87 1.48
CA ASP A 159 7.81 8.42 1.53
C ASP A 159 7.49 7.93 2.95
N ILE A 160 8.15 8.51 3.97
CA ILE A 160 7.85 8.20 5.37
C ILE A 160 6.41 8.55 5.75
N ARG A 161 5.91 9.69 5.28
CA ARG A 161 4.52 10.09 5.51
C ARG A 161 3.56 9.09 4.87
N GLU A 162 3.80 8.66 3.63
CA GLU A 162 2.97 7.66 2.94
C GLU A 162 2.96 6.31 3.68
N ILE A 163 4.11 5.88 4.22
CA ILE A 163 4.18 4.69 5.10
C ILE A 163 3.32 4.88 6.35
N ARG A 164 3.40 6.03 7.03
CA ARG A 164 2.60 6.31 8.22
C ARG A 164 1.10 6.36 7.92
N GLU A 165 0.72 7.00 6.83
CA GLU A 165 -0.68 7.06 6.36
C GLU A 165 -1.20 5.65 6.06
N THR A 166 -0.41 4.81 5.39
CA THR A 166 -0.81 3.42 5.10
C THR A 166 -0.95 2.58 6.36
N ILE A 167 -0.01 2.69 7.31
CA ILE A 167 -0.11 2.01 8.62
C ILE A 167 -1.36 2.48 9.38
N HIS A 168 -1.66 3.78 9.34
CA HIS A 168 -2.86 4.34 9.95
C HIS A 168 -4.15 3.80 9.30
N ASP A 169 -4.21 3.74 7.96
CA ASP A 169 -5.35 3.17 7.24
C ASP A 169 -5.59 1.71 7.63
N ILE A 170 -4.53 0.92 7.78
CA ILE A 170 -4.61 -0.47 8.24
C ILE A 170 -5.18 -0.53 9.67
N ASP A 171 -4.73 0.34 10.58
CA ASP A 171 -5.25 0.42 11.95
C ASP A 171 -6.75 0.76 11.99
N VAL A 172 -7.16 1.74 11.19
CA VAL A 172 -8.58 2.13 11.03
C VAL A 172 -9.40 0.95 10.50
N ILE A 173 -8.93 0.27 9.46
CA ILE A 173 -9.60 -0.92 8.91
C ILE A 173 -9.72 -2.01 9.99
N TRP A 174 -8.63 -2.30 10.69
CA TRP A 174 -8.58 -3.32 11.73
C TRP A 174 -9.55 -3.04 12.87
N SER A 175 -9.56 -1.80 13.37
CA SER A 175 -10.45 -1.34 14.44
C SER A 175 -11.92 -1.41 14.04
N HIS A 176 -12.25 -1.07 12.78
CA HIS A 176 -13.62 -1.15 12.28
C HIS A 176 -14.14 -2.58 12.10
N MET A 177 -13.27 -3.56 11.85
CA MET A 177 -13.70 -4.96 11.70
C MET A 177 -14.35 -5.52 12.96
N GLU A 178 -13.97 -5.02 14.14
CA GLU A 178 -14.62 -5.45 15.38
C GLU A 178 -16.08 -5.01 15.46
N LEU A 179 -16.41 -3.84 14.91
CA LEU A 179 -17.77 -3.30 14.91
C LEU A 179 -18.73 -4.15 14.09
N TYR A 180 -18.26 -4.73 12.98
CA TYR A 180 -19.09 -5.62 12.15
C TYR A 180 -19.46 -6.92 12.85
N LEU A 181 -18.64 -7.38 13.80
CA LEU A 181 -18.91 -8.60 14.57
C LEU A 181 -19.76 -8.33 15.81
N LYS A 182 -19.71 -7.11 16.36
CA LYS A 182 -20.53 -6.69 17.50
C LYS A 182 -21.97 -6.35 17.08
N ASN A 183 -22.17 -5.92 15.83
CA ASN A 183 -23.47 -5.50 15.30
C ASN A 183 -24.30 -6.66 14.70
N GLU A 184 -24.24 -7.86 15.27
CA GLU A 184 -25.20 -8.93 14.92
C GLU A 184 -26.65 -8.63 15.39
N ASP A 185 -26.93 -7.52 16.08
CA ASP A 185 -28.31 -7.21 16.53
C ASP A 185 -28.93 -5.86 16.12
N GLU A 186 -28.20 -4.78 15.82
CA GLU A 186 -28.87 -3.48 15.55
C GLU A 186 -28.22 -2.65 14.43
N HIS A 187 -28.96 -2.53 13.31
CA HIS A 187 -28.94 -1.37 12.39
C HIS A 187 -27.61 -0.94 11.74
N MET A 188 -27.09 -1.77 10.82
CA MET A 188 -26.23 -1.28 9.73
C MET A 188 -26.79 -1.70 8.37
N ALA A 189 -28.07 -1.44 8.14
CA ALA A 189 -28.58 -1.32 6.77
C ALA A 189 -27.96 -0.04 6.15
N PRO A 190 -27.44 -0.08 4.92
CA PRO A 190 -26.84 1.10 4.31
C PRO A 190 -27.92 2.15 4.04
N THR A 191 -27.99 3.19 4.88
CA THR A 191 -28.74 4.41 4.53
C THR A 191 -27.90 5.28 3.60
N PHE A 192 -27.64 4.78 2.40
CA PHE A 192 -27.16 5.59 1.27
C PHE A 192 -27.89 5.14 0.01
N TYR A 193 -29.21 5.36 -0.02
CA TYR A 193 -30.05 5.66 -1.20
C TYR A 193 -31.49 5.85 -0.72
N SER A 194 -31.74 6.93 0.01
CA SER A 194 -33.09 7.50 0.03
C SER A 194 -33.27 8.21 -1.32
N LYS A 195 -33.92 7.52 -2.24
CA LYS A 195 -34.41 8.08 -3.49
C LYS A 195 -35.32 9.26 -3.12
N LYS A 196 -34.87 10.49 -3.39
CA LYS A 196 -35.76 11.66 -3.39
C LYS A 196 -36.83 11.38 -4.45
N LYS A 197 -38.05 11.08 -3.99
CA LYS A 197 -39.24 11.18 -4.83
C LYS A 197 -39.62 12.66 -4.82
N GLU A 198 -39.45 13.32 -5.96
CA GLU A 198 -40.27 14.46 -6.37
C GLU A 198 -41.37 13.93 -7.30
#